data_AF-A0A423UQR4-F1
#
_entry.id   AF-A0A423UQR4-F1
#
_cell.length_a   1.000
_cell.length_b   1.000
_cell.length_c   1.000
_cell.angle_alpha   90.00
_cell.angle_beta   90.00
_cell.angle_gamma   90.00
#
_symmetry.space_group_name_H-M   'P 1'
#
loop_
_entity.id
_entity.type
_entity.pdbx_description
1 polymer ?
#
loop_
_entity_poly.entity_id
_entity_poly.type
_entity_poly.pdbx_seq_one_letter_code
_entity_poly.pdbx_strand_id
1 'polypeptide(L)'
;SGSEGPARAGKPEEEQELRERSAEFRRFTEMDLRSGKRDDALAVVRTLDALSPAAGGGAVLALTGDECLNWLRSLNDLRLTIGARLEVSDEDQGEEGSLYRLPDSDPRKPMVMAYLWLGALQESLVETLMP
;
A
#
# COMPACT_ATOMS: atom_id res chain seq x y z
N SER A 1 -27.42 -45.95 21.51
CA SER A 1 -26.05 -46.02 22.05
C SER A 1 -25.11 -45.46 21.00
N GLY A 2 -24.74 -44.19 21.15
CA GLY A 2 -23.82 -43.50 20.25
C GLY A 2 -23.00 -42.56 21.11
N SER A 3 -21.78 -42.97 21.42
CA SER A 3 -20.83 -42.19 22.21
C SER A 3 -20.25 -41.09 21.32
N GLU A 4 -20.69 -39.85 21.53
CA GLU A 4 -19.90 -38.68 21.14
C GLU A 4 -18.67 -38.64 22.06
N GLY A 5 -17.51 -39.01 21.52
CA GLY A 5 -16.23 -38.84 22.21
C GLY A 5 -15.93 -37.35 22.39
N PRO A 6 -15.30 -36.92 23.50
CA PRO A 6 -15.04 -35.52 23.73
C PRO A 6 -14.05 -35.01 22.69
N ALA A 7 -14.37 -33.85 22.09
CA ALA A 7 -13.40 -33.06 21.36
C ALA A 7 -12.18 -32.87 22.26
N ARG A 8 -11.01 -33.37 21.85
CA ARG A 8 -9.75 -33.07 22.53
C ARG A 8 -9.52 -31.57 22.42
N ALA A 9 -9.88 -30.82 23.46
CA ALA A 9 -9.20 -29.57 23.75
C ALA A 9 -7.71 -29.90 23.86
N GLY A 10 -6.86 -29.18 23.12
CA GLY A 10 -5.41 -29.36 23.18
C GLY A 10 -4.93 -29.21 24.62
N LYS A 11 -3.82 -29.86 24.99
CA LYS A 11 -3.30 -29.68 26.35
C LYS A 11 -3.00 -28.18 26.56
N PRO A 12 -3.21 -27.61 27.76
CA PRO A 12 -2.96 -26.18 28.01
C PRO A 12 -1.56 -25.72 27.60
N GLU A 13 -0.56 -26.61 27.69
CA GLU A 13 0.81 -26.40 27.24
C GLU A 13 0.92 -26.24 25.71
N GLU A 14 0.19 -27.04 24.93
CA GLU A 14 0.16 -26.97 23.46
C GLU A 14 -0.52 -25.67 22.99
N GLU A 15 -1.59 -25.24 23.66
CA GLU A 15 -2.25 -23.95 23.38
C GLU A 15 -1.36 -22.76 23.71
N GLN A 16 -0.57 -22.86 24.78
CA GLN A 16 0.39 -21.83 25.15
C GLN A 16 1.55 -21.77 24.14
N GLU A 17 2.11 -22.90 23.73
CA GLU A 17 3.14 -22.96 22.69
C GLU A 17 2.61 -22.41 21.35
N LEU A 18 1.36 -22.73 20.97
CA LEU A 18 0.72 -22.15 19.78
C LEU A 18 0.54 -20.63 19.89
N ARG A 19 0.14 -20.11 21.06
CA ARG A 19 0.03 -18.67 21.30
C ARG A 19 1.38 -17.98 21.21
N GLU A 20 2.43 -18.57 21.79
CA GLU A 20 3.80 -18.06 21.78
C GLU A 20 4.36 -18.05 20.34
N ARG A 21 4.25 -19.17 19.61
CA ARG A 21 4.65 -19.26 18.20
C ARG A 21 3.88 -18.28 17.31
N SER A 22 2.57 -18.11 17.55
CA SER A 22 1.75 -17.14 16.83
C SER A 22 2.17 -15.70 17.12
N ALA A 23 2.56 -15.39 18.36
CA ALA A 23 3.07 -14.07 18.75
C ALA A 23 4.46 -13.78 18.15
N GLU A 24 5.37 -14.75 18.16
CA GLU A 24 6.67 -14.63 17.50
C GLU A 24 6.54 -14.45 16.00
N PHE A 25 5.70 -15.27 15.34
CA PHE A 25 5.42 -15.14 13.92
C PHE A 25 4.89 -13.74 13.58
N ARG A 26 3.86 -13.25 14.31
CA ARG A 26 3.35 -11.88 14.14
C ARG A 26 4.46 -10.84 14.28
N ARG A 27 5.30 -10.96 15.31
CA ARG A 27 6.38 -10.01 15.58
C ARG A 27 7.39 -9.97 14.44
N PHE A 28 7.91 -11.13 14.01
CA PHE A 28 8.89 -11.20 12.93
C PHE A 28 8.30 -10.70 11.61
N THR A 29 7.10 -11.16 11.25
CA THR A 29 6.42 -10.71 10.03
C THR A 29 6.12 -9.21 10.05
N GLU A 30 5.68 -8.64 11.17
CA GLU A 30 5.46 -7.20 11.27
C GLU A 30 6.76 -6.40 11.10
N MET A 31 7.85 -6.87 11.72
CA MET A 31 9.16 -6.21 11.59
C MET A 31 9.67 -6.28 10.14
N ASP A 32 9.55 -7.43 9.48
CA ASP A 32 9.98 -7.61 8.09
C ASP A 32 9.13 -6.76 7.13
N LEU A 33 7.79 -6.72 7.34
CA LEU A 33 6.89 -5.87 6.57
C LEU A 33 7.24 -4.38 6.72
N ARG A 34 7.50 -3.93 7.95
CA ARG A 34 7.91 -2.54 8.20
C ARG A 34 9.25 -2.22 7.56
N SER A 35 10.20 -3.16 7.57
CA SER A 35 11.48 -2.98 6.89
C SER A 35 11.29 -2.86 5.38
N GLY A 36 10.53 -3.78 4.77
CA GLY A 36 10.23 -3.75 3.33
C GLY A 36 9.58 -2.43 2.89
N LYS A 37 8.54 -1.97 3.60
CA LYS A 37 7.89 -0.68 3.32
C LYS A 37 8.87 0.50 3.38
N ARG A 38 9.77 0.50 4.37
CA ARG A 38 10.79 1.54 4.50
C ARG A 38 11.78 1.49 3.33
N ASP A 39 12.23 0.29 2.96
CA ASP A 39 13.22 0.11 1.92
C ASP A 39 12.64 0.50 0.53
N ASP A 40 11.37 0.18 0.29
CA ASP A 40 10.58 0.64 -0.87
C ASP A 40 10.50 2.17 -0.93
N ALA A 41 10.09 2.82 0.17
CA ALA A 41 9.98 4.27 0.23
C ALA A 41 11.34 4.97 0.04
N LEU A 42 12.41 4.40 0.61
CA LEU A 42 13.76 4.93 0.41
C LEU A 42 14.24 4.78 -1.05
N ALA A 43 13.82 3.74 -1.76
CA ALA A 43 14.13 3.59 -3.18
C ALA A 43 13.46 4.69 -4.01
N VAL A 44 12.19 5.03 -3.71
CA VAL A 44 11.50 6.16 -4.34
C VAL A 44 12.26 7.47 -4.10
N VAL A 45 12.63 7.76 -2.85
CA VAL A 45 13.39 8.99 -2.52
C VAL A 45 14.73 9.02 -3.24
N ARG A 46 15.52 7.94 -3.21
CA ARG A 46 16.83 7.89 -3.87
C ARG A 46 16.73 8.09 -5.38
N THR A 47 15.73 7.47 -6.03
CA THR A 47 15.54 7.60 -7.48
C THR A 47 15.10 9.02 -7.88
N LEU A 48 14.31 9.68 -7.04
CA LEU A 48 13.98 11.11 -7.20
C LEU A 48 15.19 12.03 -6.95
N ASP A 49 15.97 11.79 -5.90
CA ASP A 49 17.16 12.59 -5.56
C ASP A 49 18.25 12.49 -6.63
N ALA A 50 18.32 11.36 -7.35
CA ALA A 50 19.25 11.17 -8.45
C ALA A 50 18.83 11.94 -9.73
N LEU A 51 17.61 12.49 -9.78
CA LEU A 51 17.14 13.25 -10.94
C LEU A 51 17.92 14.56 -11.06
N SER A 52 18.61 14.71 -12.18
CA SER A 52 19.16 16.00 -12.59
C SER A 52 18.21 16.64 -13.61
N PRO A 53 17.84 17.92 -13.44
CA PRO A 53 17.05 18.63 -14.44
C PRO A 53 17.78 18.63 -15.79
N ALA A 54 17.09 18.23 -16.84
CA ALA A 54 17.53 18.42 -18.21
C ALA A 54 17.58 19.91 -18.55
N ALA A 55 18.36 20.27 -19.58
CA ALA A 55 18.37 21.62 -20.14
C ALA A 55 16.97 21.95 -20.68
N GLY A 56 16.16 22.65 -19.87
CA GLY A 56 14.73 22.86 -20.10
C GLY A 56 13.85 22.76 -18.85
N GLY A 57 14.39 22.31 -17.71
CA GLY A 57 13.73 22.37 -16.40
C GLY A 57 12.90 21.13 -16.02
N GLY A 58 12.71 20.18 -16.93
CA GLY A 58 12.13 18.86 -16.63
C GLY A 58 13.19 17.81 -16.28
N ALA A 59 12.81 16.72 -15.62
CA ALA A 59 13.66 15.55 -15.40
C ALA A 59 12.97 14.30 -15.94
N VAL A 60 13.76 13.36 -16.48
CA VAL A 60 13.27 12.05 -16.94
C VAL A 60 13.63 11.01 -15.89
N LEU A 61 12.61 10.37 -15.31
CA LEU A 61 12.78 9.28 -14.38
C LEU A 61 12.86 7.96 -15.15
N ALA A 62 14.05 7.38 -15.22
CA ALA A 62 14.28 6.05 -15.78
C ALA A 62 14.40 5.06 -14.63
N LEU A 63 13.49 4.08 -14.57
CA LEU A 63 13.46 3.06 -13.53
C LEU A 63 13.85 1.70 -14.11
N THR A 64 14.62 0.94 -13.33
CA THR A 64 14.78 -0.51 -13.54
C THR A 64 13.49 -1.25 -13.15
N GLY A 65 13.35 -2.51 -13.56
CA GLY A 65 12.17 -3.32 -13.21
C GLY A 65 11.95 -3.43 -11.69
N ASP A 66 13.01 -3.63 -10.91
CA ASP A 66 12.92 -3.70 -9.45
C ASP A 66 12.51 -2.36 -8.85
N GLU A 67 13.04 -1.24 -9.36
CA GLU A 67 12.63 0.09 -8.91
C GLU A 67 11.17 0.37 -9.25
N CYS A 68 10.67 -0.05 -10.42
CA CYS A 68 9.24 0.05 -10.75
C CYS A 68 8.39 -0.69 -9.71
N LEU A 69 8.79 -1.88 -9.28
CA LEU A 69 8.06 -2.63 -8.25
C LEU A 69 8.08 -1.93 -6.88
N ASN A 70 9.22 -1.33 -6.50
CA ASN A 70 9.32 -0.54 -5.26
C ASN A 70 8.41 0.69 -5.30
N TRP A 71 8.36 1.36 -6.45
CA TRP A 71 7.45 2.48 -6.71
C TRP A 71 5.99 2.04 -6.64
N LEU A 72 5.60 0.94 -7.30
CA LEU A 72 4.23 0.42 -7.25
C LEU A 72 3.78 0.11 -5.82
N ARG A 73 4.61 -0.56 -5.02
CA ARG A 73 4.28 -0.85 -3.61
C ARG A 73 4.15 0.43 -2.78
N SER A 74 5.06 1.38 -2.96
CA SER A 74 5.04 2.66 -2.25
C SER A 74 3.82 3.52 -2.61
N LEU A 75 3.52 3.67 -3.91
CA LEU A 75 2.36 4.41 -4.38
C LEU A 75 1.05 3.79 -3.89
N ASN A 76 0.96 2.46 -3.93
CA ASN A 76 -0.20 1.73 -3.43
C ASN A 76 -0.39 1.94 -1.92
N ASP A 77 0.68 1.85 -1.11
CA ASP A 77 0.61 2.09 0.33
C ASP A 77 0.16 3.52 0.65
N LEU A 78 0.66 4.52 -0.09
CA LEU A 78 0.23 5.92 0.06
C LEU A 78 -1.25 6.08 -0.32
N ARG A 79 -1.66 5.50 -1.45
CA ARG A 79 -3.05 5.54 -1.92
C ARG A 79 -4.00 4.92 -0.91
N LEU A 80 -3.69 3.74 -0.38
CA LEU A 80 -4.49 3.05 0.63
C LEU A 80 -4.55 3.86 1.94
N THR A 81 -3.43 4.43 2.38
CA THR A 81 -3.38 5.26 3.58
C THR A 81 -4.28 6.50 3.47
N ILE A 82 -4.21 7.18 2.32
CA ILE A 82 -5.04 8.36 2.06
C ILE A 82 -6.50 7.96 1.90
N GLY A 83 -6.80 6.89 1.16
CA GLY A 83 -8.16 6.37 0.96
C GLY A 83 -8.83 5.98 2.29
N ALA A 84 -8.11 5.30 3.18
CA ALA A 84 -8.59 4.96 4.51
C ALA A 84 -8.88 6.20 5.36
N ARG A 85 -8.03 7.24 5.29
CA ARG A 85 -8.24 8.51 6.00
C ARG A 85 -9.42 9.32 5.43
N LEU A 86 -9.69 9.18 4.14
CA LEU A 86 -10.81 9.81 3.45
C LEU A 86 -12.12 9.01 3.56
N GLU A 87 -12.06 7.79 4.11
CA GLU A 87 -13.18 6.84 4.17
C GLU A 87 -13.78 6.55 2.78
N VAL A 88 -12.92 6.44 1.75
CA VAL A 88 -13.35 6.18 0.38
C VAL A 88 -14.02 4.81 0.29
N SER A 89 -15.25 4.79 -0.22
CA SER A 89 -15.98 3.59 -0.57
C SER A 89 -15.94 3.29 -2.08
N ASP A 90 -16.45 2.13 -2.50
CA ASP A 90 -16.59 1.80 -3.92
C ASP A 90 -17.58 2.74 -4.65
N GLU A 91 -18.58 3.25 -3.94
CA GLU A 91 -19.59 4.19 -4.48
C GLU A 91 -19.01 5.59 -4.75
N ASP A 92 -17.93 5.94 -4.06
CA ASP A 92 -17.24 7.22 -4.23
C ASP A 92 -16.28 7.24 -5.44
N GLN A 93 -15.94 6.06 -5.95
CA GLN A 93 -14.98 5.85 -7.03
C GLN A 93 -15.65 5.86 -8.42
N GLY A 94 -14.84 6.02 -9.48
CA GLY A 94 -15.32 6.09 -10.88
C GLY A 94 -15.71 7.50 -11.35
N GLU A 95 -15.90 7.67 -12.66
CA GLU A 95 -16.12 8.99 -13.29
C GLU A 95 -17.36 9.72 -12.75
N GLU A 96 -18.39 8.97 -12.36
CA GLU A 96 -19.62 9.51 -11.76
C GLU A 96 -19.55 9.61 -10.22
N GLY A 97 -18.45 9.17 -9.62
CA GLY A 97 -18.24 9.15 -8.17
C GLY A 97 -18.20 10.54 -7.52
N SER A 98 -18.39 10.57 -6.20
CA SER A 98 -18.40 11.82 -5.42
C SER A 98 -17.03 12.52 -5.42
N LEU A 99 -15.93 11.75 -5.52
CA LEU A 99 -14.55 12.26 -5.44
C LEU A 99 -14.19 13.23 -6.56
N TYR A 100 -14.74 13.04 -7.76
CA TYR A 100 -14.48 13.90 -8.93
C TYR A 100 -15.33 15.18 -8.95
N ARG A 101 -16.30 15.30 -8.05
CA ARG A 101 -17.31 16.38 -8.05
C ARG A 101 -17.29 17.24 -6.80
N LEU A 102 -16.21 17.19 -6.02
CA LEU A 102 -16.08 17.99 -4.80
C LEU A 102 -15.98 19.50 -5.10
N PRO A 103 -16.76 20.35 -4.40
CA PRO A 103 -16.66 21.80 -4.49
C PRO A 103 -15.24 22.28 -4.17
N ASP A 104 -14.81 23.40 -4.76
CA ASP A 104 -13.48 24.00 -4.49
C ASP A 104 -13.27 24.37 -3.01
N SER A 105 -14.36 24.64 -2.29
CA SER A 105 -14.34 24.96 -0.86
C SER A 105 -14.25 23.74 0.05
N ASP A 106 -14.34 22.51 -0.47
CA ASP A 106 -14.28 21.31 0.36
C ASP A 106 -12.85 21.13 0.93
N PRO A 107 -12.68 21.08 2.26
CA PRO A 107 -11.37 20.97 2.89
C PRO A 107 -10.64 19.64 2.57
N ARG A 108 -11.35 18.61 2.12
CA ARG A 108 -10.79 17.31 1.74
C ARG A 108 -10.20 17.33 0.32
N LYS A 109 -10.55 18.32 -0.50
CA LYS A 109 -10.20 18.38 -1.92
C LYS A 109 -8.71 18.18 -2.21
N PRO A 110 -7.75 18.80 -1.47
CA PRO A 110 -6.33 18.56 -1.72
C PRO A 110 -5.90 17.10 -1.53
N MET A 111 -6.42 16.44 -0.49
CA MET A 111 -6.13 15.02 -0.24
C MET A 111 -6.77 14.11 -1.28
N VAL A 112 -7.99 14.43 -1.74
CA VAL A 112 -8.66 13.70 -2.81
C VAL A 112 -7.90 13.84 -4.12
N MET A 113 -7.42 15.05 -4.45
CA MET A 113 -6.57 15.26 -5.63
C MET A 113 -5.29 14.42 -5.56
N ALA A 114 -4.63 14.36 -4.39
CA ALA A 114 -3.46 13.51 -4.19
C ALA A 114 -3.79 12.02 -4.39
N TYR A 115 -4.91 11.55 -3.81
CA TYR A 115 -5.39 10.17 -3.98
C TYR A 115 -5.62 9.80 -5.45
N LEU A 116 -6.33 10.65 -6.19
CA LEU A 116 -6.62 10.43 -7.61
C LEU A 116 -5.35 10.46 -8.45
N TRP A 117 -4.46 11.43 -8.21
CA TRP A 117 -3.18 11.54 -8.91
C TRP A 117 -2.28 10.32 -8.67
N LEU A 118 -2.19 9.82 -7.43
CA LEU A 118 -1.45 8.59 -7.12
C LEU A 118 -2.02 7.38 -7.85
N GLY A 119 -3.35 7.30 -7.97
CA GLY A 119 -4.02 6.25 -8.75
C GLY A 119 -3.62 6.29 -10.22
N ALA A 120 -3.73 7.45 -10.86
CA ALA A 120 -3.34 7.63 -12.26
C ALA A 120 -1.84 7.38 -12.50
N LEU A 121 -0.97 7.81 -11.57
CA LEU A 121 0.47 7.54 -11.65
C LEU A 121 0.76 6.03 -11.53
N GLN A 122 0.11 5.34 -10.58
CA GLN A 122 0.25 3.90 -10.41
C GLN A 122 -0.22 3.14 -11.65
N GLU A 123 -1.35 3.53 -12.24
CA GLU A 123 -1.87 2.95 -13.49
C GLU A 123 -0.87 3.14 -14.64
N SER A 124 -0.35 4.36 -14.84
CA SER A 124 0.65 4.62 -15.88
C SER A 124 1.91 3.75 -15.72
N LEU A 125 2.34 3.49 -14.48
CA LEU A 125 3.50 2.65 -14.21
C LEU A 125 3.20 1.17 -14.47
N VAL A 126 1.99 0.69 -14.15
CA VAL A 126 1.56 -0.67 -14.51
C VAL A 126 1.55 -0.85 -16.03
N GLU A 127 1.01 0.13 -16.77
CA GLU A 127 0.99 0.10 -18.24
C GLU A 127 2.39 -0.02 -18.84
N THR A 128 3.41 0.63 -18.26
CA THR A 128 4.79 0.49 -18.74
C THR A 128 5.39 -0.91 -18.56
N LEU A 129 4.83 -1.72 -17.65
CA LEU A 129 5.29 -3.09 -17.37
C LEU A 129 4.48 -4.15 -18.12
N MET A 130 3.38 -3.77 -18.77
CA MET A 130 2.58 -4.67 -19.59
C MET A 130 3.15 -4.76 -21.01
N PRO A 131 3.22 -5.97 -21.60
CA PRO A 131 3.81 -6.20 -22.92
C PRO A 131 2.96 -5.67 -24.08
#